data_AF-A0A7S2I4N9-F1
#
_entry.id   AF-A0A7S2I4N9-F1
#
_cell.length_a   1.000
_cell.length_b   1.000
_cell.length_c   1.000
_cell.angle_alpha   90.00
_cell.angle_beta   90.00
_cell.angle_gamma   90.00
#
_symmetry.space_group_name_H-M   'P 1'
#
loop_
_entity.id
_entity.type
_entity.pdbx_description
1 polymer ?
#
loop_
_entity_poly.entity_id
_entity_poly.type
_entity_poly.pdbx_seq_one_letter_code
_entity_poly.pdbx_strand_id
1 'polypeptide(L)'
;KADIHEALSTMCEVEYMEGDNKVFCDRCKEKCDTVLRTAISALPDMLILSLKRFDLDYNTFETVKLNSRCAFGQTLNMKRYTLEGVEEMEKSNADDSTADVDSKMDTSENENDPSSSLNDEDYEYQLAGVLVHSGVAQGGHYYSFIKDRSRREGECTDRWFKFDDEEVK
;
A
#
# COMPACT_ATOMS: atom_id res chain seq x y z
N LYS A 1 -6.34 12.90 -1.66
CA LYS A 1 -5.67 12.06 -0.65
C LYS A 1 -4.57 12.86 0.01
N ALA A 2 -4.69 13.08 1.31
CA ALA A 2 -3.80 13.93 2.09
C ALA A 2 -2.60 13.18 2.66
N ASP A 3 -2.67 11.85 2.73
CA ASP A 3 -1.66 10.97 3.34
C ASP A 3 -1.49 9.64 2.57
N ILE A 4 -0.32 9.02 2.72
CA ILE A 4 0.01 7.74 2.07
C ILE A 4 -0.91 6.61 2.53
N HIS A 5 -1.33 6.63 3.80
CA HIS A 5 -2.22 5.61 4.32
C HIS A 5 -3.60 5.66 3.68
N GLU A 6 -4.12 6.85 3.43
CA GLU A 6 -5.37 7.05 2.67
C GLU A 6 -5.21 6.54 1.23
N ALA A 7 -4.05 6.78 0.60
CA ALA A 7 -3.76 6.28 -0.74
C ALA A 7 -3.75 4.75 -0.83
N LEU A 8 -3.10 4.09 0.13
CA LEU A 8 -3.05 2.63 0.23
C LEU A 8 -4.41 2.04 0.60
N SER A 9 -5.17 2.68 1.51
CA SER A 9 -6.52 2.23 1.85
C SER A 9 -7.43 2.27 0.63
N THR A 10 -7.44 3.35 -0.14
CA THR A 10 -8.23 3.43 -1.38
C THR A 10 -7.77 2.45 -2.45
N MET A 11 -6.50 2.05 -2.47
CA MET A 11 -6.06 0.97 -3.35
C MET A 11 -6.65 -0.39 -2.95
N CYS A 12 -6.88 -0.60 -1.66
CA CYS A 12 -7.44 -1.82 -1.09
C CYS A 12 -8.94 -1.75 -0.81
N GLU A 13 -9.60 -0.66 -1.22
CA GLU A 13 -11.04 -0.49 -1.12
C GLU A 13 -11.76 -1.50 -2.00
N VAL A 14 -12.98 -1.83 -1.59
CA VAL A 14 -13.83 -2.77 -2.28
C VAL A 14 -14.60 -2.05 -3.37
N GLU A 15 -14.58 -2.60 -4.58
CA GLU A 15 -15.34 -2.13 -5.73
C GLU A 15 -16.51 -3.08 -6.01
N TYR A 16 -17.72 -2.53 -6.11
CA TYR A 16 -18.93 -3.28 -6.42
C TYR A 16 -19.20 -3.26 -7.92
N MET A 17 -19.14 -4.44 -8.55
CA MET A 17 -19.39 -4.63 -9.98
C MET A 17 -20.87 -4.98 -10.19
N GLU A 18 -21.70 -3.93 -10.23
CA GLU A 18 -23.16 -4.02 -10.36
C GLU A 18 -23.67 -3.43 -11.68
N GLY A 19 -24.96 -3.65 -11.97
CA GLY A 19 -25.64 -3.10 -13.15
C GLY A 19 -25.00 -3.54 -14.46
N ASP A 20 -24.58 -2.58 -15.29
CA ASP A 20 -23.95 -2.86 -16.59
C ASP A 20 -22.51 -3.41 -16.44
N ASN A 21 -21.87 -3.17 -15.30
CA ASN A 21 -20.50 -3.58 -14.98
C ASN A 21 -20.40 -4.98 -14.33
N LYS A 22 -21.49 -5.74 -14.25
CA LYS A 22 -21.50 -7.11 -13.71
C LYS A 22 -20.48 -8.01 -14.41
N VAL A 23 -19.81 -8.85 -13.62
CA VAL A 23 -18.82 -9.81 -14.12
C VAL A 23 -19.52 -11.10 -14.56
N PHE A 24 -19.08 -11.66 -15.69
CA PHE A 24 -19.60 -12.94 -16.16
C PHE A 24 -19.01 -14.07 -15.32
N CYS A 25 -19.87 -14.85 -14.66
CA CYS A 25 -19.46 -16.00 -13.86
C CYS A 25 -19.48 -17.27 -14.71
N ASP A 26 -18.32 -17.91 -14.87
CA ASP A 26 -18.19 -19.15 -15.64
C ASP A 26 -18.96 -20.34 -15.05
N ARG A 27 -19.27 -20.31 -13.76
CA ARG A 27 -20.06 -21.35 -13.07
C ARG A 27 -21.57 -21.14 -13.25
N CYS A 28 -22.04 -19.91 -13.08
CA CYS A 28 -23.46 -19.56 -13.22
C CYS A 28 -23.89 -19.39 -14.69
N LYS A 29 -22.93 -19.18 -15.60
CA LYS A 29 -23.14 -18.87 -17.02
C LYS A 29 -23.98 -17.61 -17.26
N GLU A 30 -23.89 -16.65 -16.34
CA GLU A 30 -24.59 -15.37 -16.42
C GLU A 30 -23.76 -14.23 -15.80
N LYS A 31 -24.22 -13.00 -15.99
CA LYS A 31 -23.63 -11.81 -15.35
C LYS A 31 -24.12 -11.71 -13.91
N CYS A 32 -23.20 -11.79 -12.95
CA CYS A 32 -23.50 -11.74 -11.53
C CYS A 32 -22.92 -10.46 -10.90
N ASP A 33 -23.62 -9.93 -9.90
CA ASP A 33 -23.05 -8.88 -9.06
C ASP A 33 -21.83 -9.46 -8.34
N THR A 34 -20.69 -8.76 -8.47
CA THR A 34 -19.40 -9.25 -8.00
C THR A 34 -18.71 -8.18 -7.17
N VAL A 35 -18.06 -8.61 -6.10
CA VAL A 35 -17.25 -7.73 -5.26
C VAL A 35 -15.79 -7.92 -5.66
N LEU A 36 -15.15 -6.86 -6.16
CA LEU A 36 -13.72 -6.85 -6.48
C LEU A 36 -12.96 -6.19 -5.34
N ARG A 37 -11.89 -6.83 -4.89
CA ARG A 37 -10.97 -6.26 -3.90
C ARG A 37 -9.53 -6.49 -4.34
N THR A 38 -8.67 -5.54 -4.02
CA THR A 38 -7.22 -5.65 -4.24
C THR A 38 -6.51 -5.72 -2.89
N ALA A 39 -5.60 -6.67 -2.73
CA ALA A 39 -4.74 -6.81 -1.56
C ALA A 39 -3.33 -7.22 -2.00
N ILE A 40 -2.33 -6.96 -1.14
CA ILE A 40 -0.94 -7.32 -1.39
C ILE A 40 -0.71 -8.75 -0.92
N SER A 41 -0.31 -9.64 -1.81
CA SER A 41 -0.05 -11.04 -1.46
C SER A 41 1.28 -11.25 -0.74
N ALA A 42 2.34 -10.58 -1.18
CA ALA A 42 3.67 -10.70 -0.60
C ALA A 42 4.38 -9.34 -0.57
N LEU A 43 5.13 -9.10 0.51
CA LEU A 43 5.86 -7.85 0.75
C LEU A 43 7.34 -8.00 0.35
N PRO A 44 7.89 -7.12 -0.51
CA PRO A 44 9.29 -7.19 -0.91
C PRO A 44 10.22 -6.48 0.10
N ASP A 45 11.47 -6.91 0.27
CA ASP A 45 12.44 -6.23 1.15
C ASP A 45 12.65 -4.74 0.83
N MET A 46 12.42 -4.35 -0.43
CA MET A 46 12.45 -2.96 -0.89
C MET A 46 11.13 -2.59 -1.56
N LEU A 47 10.33 -1.78 -0.85
CA LEU A 47 9.07 -1.25 -1.37
C LEU A 47 9.28 0.12 -2.03
N ILE A 48 8.90 0.24 -3.29
CA ILE A 48 8.93 1.51 -4.04
C ILE A 48 7.50 1.99 -4.25
N LEU A 49 7.16 3.13 -3.63
CA LEU A 49 5.85 3.76 -3.77
C LEU A 49 5.94 4.93 -4.76
N SER A 50 5.29 4.78 -5.92
CA SER A 50 5.20 5.84 -6.91
C SER A 50 3.93 6.67 -6.70
N LEU A 51 4.11 7.94 -6.32
CA LEU A 51 2.99 8.89 -6.23
C LEU A 51 2.59 9.33 -7.64
N LYS A 52 1.39 8.94 -8.09
CA LYS A 52 0.80 9.35 -9.37
C LYS A 52 0.47 10.86 -9.37
N ARG A 53 1.50 11.70 -9.52
CA ARG A 53 1.42 13.17 -9.49
C ARG A 53 1.30 13.80 -10.87
N PHE A 54 1.25 13.02 -11.94
CA PHE A 54 1.07 13.52 -13.30
C PHE A 54 -0.20 12.91 -13.84
N ASP A 55 -1.11 13.76 -14.30
CA ASP A 55 -2.41 13.36 -14.81
C ASP A 55 -2.75 14.14 -16.07
N LEU A 56 -3.73 13.66 -16.84
CA LEU A 56 -4.21 14.35 -18.04
C LEU A 56 -5.40 15.24 -17.68
N ASP A 57 -5.29 16.54 -17.92
CA ASP A 57 -6.45 17.41 -17.85
C ASP A 57 -7.32 17.19 -19.10
N TYR A 58 -8.52 16.63 -18.94
CA TYR A 58 -9.42 16.32 -20.05
C TYR A 58 -10.05 17.56 -20.71
N ASN A 59 -9.96 18.74 -20.09
CA ASN A 59 -10.47 19.97 -20.69
C ASN A 59 -9.46 20.57 -21.69
N THR A 60 -8.17 20.54 -21.34
CA THR A 60 -7.09 21.11 -22.15
C THR A 60 -6.33 20.07 -22.96
N PHE A 61 -6.49 18.78 -22.62
CA PHE A 61 -5.70 17.64 -23.10
C PHE A 61 -4.19 17.78 -22.83
N GLU A 62 -3.82 18.53 -21.79
CA GLU A 62 -2.43 18.69 -21.37
C GLU A 62 -2.13 17.86 -20.11
N THR A 63 -0.91 17.35 -20.00
CA THR A 63 -0.46 16.72 -18.75
C THR A 63 -0.24 17.80 -17.70
N VAL A 64 -0.80 17.61 -16.52
CA VAL A 64 -0.70 18.51 -15.37
C VAL A 64 -0.01 17.81 -14.20
N LYS A 65 0.72 18.59 -13.39
CA LYS A 65 1.37 18.11 -12.18
C LYS A 65 0.52 18.43 -10.96
N LEU A 66 0.12 17.38 -10.25
CA LEU A 66 -0.62 17.45 -8.99
C LEU A 66 0.32 17.76 -7.83
N ASN A 67 0.32 19.03 -7.42
CA ASN A 67 1.13 19.54 -6.29
C ASN A 67 0.39 19.48 -4.95
N SER A 68 -0.72 18.75 -4.86
CA SER A 68 -1.43 18.55 -3.60
C SER A 68 -0.54 17.88 -2.55
N ARG A 69 -0.65 18.33 -1.31
CA ARG A 69 0.11 17.77 -0.18
C ARG A 69 -0.27 16.31 0.00
N CYS A 70 0.74 15.45 0.08
CA CYS A 70 0.60 14.05 0.50
C CYS A 70 1.67 13.82 1.56
N ALA A 71 1.24 13.58 2.80
CA ALA A 71 2.14 13.24 3.89
C ALA A 71 2.58 11.78 3.80
N PHE A 72 3.73 11.49 4.39
CA PHE A 72 4.24 10.15 4.62
C PHE A 72 5.16 10.17 5.86
N GLY A 73 5.15 9.10 6.64
CA GLY A 73 5.98 8.95 7.83
C GLY A 73 7.38 8.42 7.51
N GLN A 74 8.22 8.30 8.54
CA GLN A 74 9.49 7.57 8.46
C GLN A 74 9.30 6.06 8.54
N THR A 75 8.21 5.61 9.16
CA THR A 75 7.82 4.19 9.23
C THR A 75 6.47 3.99 8.53
N LEU A 76 6.27 2.79 7.98
CA LEU A 76 5.05 2.41 7.27
C LEU A 76 4.73 0.95 7.57
N ASN A 77 3.68 0.71 8.35
CA ASN A 77 3.14 -0.63 8.56
C ASN A 77 2.21 -1.03 7.40
N MET A 78 2.51 -2.14 6.76
CA MET A 78 1.79 -2.65 5.59
C MET A 78 0.78 -3.75 5.90
N LYS A 79 0.71 -4.26 7.14
CA LYS A 79 -0.08 -5.45 7.52
C LYS A 79 -1.53 -5.36 7.06
N ARG A 80 -2.20 -4.24 7.32
CA ARG A 80 -3.60 -3.99 6.95
C ARG A 80 -3.90 -3.98 5.44
N TYR A 81 -2.88 -3.92 4.60
CA TYR A 81 -3.00 -3.91 3.15
C TYR A 81 -2.62 -5.27 2.52
N THR A 82 -2.17 -6.22 3.33
CA THR A 82 -1.85 -7.60 2.91
C THR A 82 -3.07 -8.50 2.91
N LEU A 83 -3.02 -9.60 2.16
CA LEU A 83 -4.09 -10.61 2.15
C LEU A 83 -4.40 -11.12 3.56
N GLU A 84 -3.37 -11.46 4.33
CA GLU A 84 -3.49 -11.96 5.70
C GLU A 84 -4.17 -10.94 6.63
N GLY A 85 -3.67 -9.69 6.65
CA GLY A 85 -4.26 -8.65 7.51
C GLY A 85 -5.69 -8.28 7.11
N VAL A 86 -6.03 -8.44 5.84
CA VAL A 86 -7.40 -8.28 5.34
C VAL A 86 -8.31 -9.38 5.87
N GLU A 87 -7.89 -10.65 5.78
CA GLU A 87 -8.67 -11.79 6.26
C GLU A 87 -8.84 -11.76 7.79
N GLU A 88 -7.82 -11.35 8.54
CA GLU A 88 -7.91 -11.18 10.01
C GLU A 88 -8.96 -10.13 10.40
N MET A 89 -8.97 -8.97 9.71
CA MET A 89 -9.94 -7.91 9.98
C MET A 89 -11.38 -8.33 9.66
N GLU A 90 -11.58 -9.14 8.62
CA GLU A 90 -12.91 -9.69 8.28
C GLU A 90 -13.40 -10.68 9.33
N LYS A 91 -12.51 -11.56 9.83
CA LYS A 91 -12.83 -12.49 10.91
C LYS A 91 -13.21 -11.75 12.20
N SER A 92 -12.46 -10.71 12.58
CA SER A 92 -12.76 -9.92 13.77
C SER A 92 -14.07 -9.13 13.65
N ASN A 93 -14.44 -8.68 12.45
CA ASN A 93 -15.69 -7.95 12.23
C ASN A 93 -16.92 -8.89 12.19
N ALA A 94 -16.73 -10.17 11.84
CA ALA A 94 -17.79 -11.17 11.85
C ALA A 94 -18.20 -11.59 13.28
N ASP A 95 -17.25 -11.63 14.22
CA ASP A 95 -17.52 -12.01 15.62
C ASP A 95 -18.29 -10.93 16.40
N ASP A 96 -18.23 -9.65 16.00
CA ASP A 96 -18.99 -8.57 16.66
C ASP A 96 -20.49 -8.54 16.26
N SER A 97 -20.87 -9.32 15.24
CA SER A 97 -22.25 -9.37 14.72
C SER A 97 -23.04 -10.64 15.11
N THR A 98 -22.45 -11.54 15.91
CA THR A 98 -23.17 -12.70 16.48
C THR A 98 -22.84 -12.92 17.96
N ALA A 99 -23.24 -11.97 18.81
CA ALA A 99 -23.44 -12.25 20.23
C ALA A 99 -24.68 -13.14 20.41
N ASP A 100 -24.58 -14.43 20.06
CA ASP A 100 -25.31 -15.54 20.71
C ASP A 100 -24.94 -16.90 20.09
N VAL A 101 -24.71 -17.87 20.99
CA VAL A 101 -24.55 -19.33 20.81
C VAL A 101 -23.11 -19.89 20.74
N ASP A 102 -22.60 -20.14 21.95
CA ASP A 102 -21.75 -21.25 22.40
C ASP A 102 -21.58 -22.43 21.42
N SER A 103 -20.36 -22.65 20.91
CA SER A 103 -19.90 -23.92 20.32
C SER A 103 -18.37 -23.96 20.19
N LYS A 104 -17.72 -24.64 21.13
CA LYS A 104 -16.35 -25.17 21.01
C LYS A 104 -16.21 -25.99 19.71
N MET A 105 -15.26 -25.64 18.82
CA MET A 105 -14.67 -26.62 17.90
C MET A 105 -13.32 -26.18 17.33
N ASP A 106 -12.26 -26.72 17.96
CA ASP A 106 -11.03 -27.27 17.38
C ASP A 106 -10.64 -26.81 15.96
N THR A 107 -9.78 -25.78 15.86
CA THR A 107 -9.01 -25.51 14.65
C THR A 107 -7.71 -26.29 14.70
N SER A 108 -7.70 -27.44 14.03
CA SER A 108 -6.47 -28.13 13.64
C SER A 108 -5.62 -27.19 12.76
N GLU A 109 -4.52 -26.73 13.32
CA GLU A 109 -3.47 -25.98 12.64
C GLU A 109 -2.90 -26.85 11.50
N ASN A 110 -3.19 -26.46 10.27
CA ASN A 110 -2.64 -27.10 9.08
C ASN A 110 -1.28 -26.43 8.78
N GLU A 111 -0.22 -26.92 9.43
CA GLU A 111 1.17 -26.40 9.35
C GLU A 111 1.88 -26.61 8.00
N ASN A 112 1.20 -26.48 6.86
CA ASN A 112 1.79 -26.70 5.53
C ASN A 112 1.60 -25.53 4.54
N ASP A 113 1.40 -24.30 5.03
CA ASP A 113 1.51 -23.10 4.19
C ASP A 113 2.75 -22.28 4.63
N PRO A 114 3.72 -21.96 3.75
CA PRO A 114 4.94 -21.26 4.15
C PRO A 114 4.75 -19.77 4.48
N SER A 115 3.52 -19.26 4.51
CA SER A 115 3.20 -17.87 4.92
C SER A 115 2.66 -17.76 6.35
N SER A 116 3.06 -18.69 7.23
CA SER A 116 2.76 -18.62 8.65
C SER A 116 3.07 -17.22 9.22
N SER A 117 2.00 -16.50 9.58
CA SER A 117 1.94 -15.28 10.40
C SER A 117 3.29 -14.62 10.63
N LEU A 118 3.70 -13.72 9.73
CA LEU A 118 4.88 -12.91 9.98
C LEU A 118 4.70 -12.13 11.30
N ASN A 119 5.79 -11.83 12.00
CA ASN A 119 5.68 -10.99 13.19
C ASN A 119 5.23 -9.58 12.76
N ASP A 120 4.59 -8.82 13.65
CA ASP A 120 4.15 -7.46 13.33
C ASP A 120 5.31 -6.55 12.82
N GLU A 121 6.55 -6.86 13.23
CA GLU A 121 7.78 -6.18 12.78
C GLU A 121 8.09 -6.41 11.29
N ASP A 122 7.73 -7.57 10.73
CA ASP A 122 8.03 -7.93 9.34
C ASP A 122 7.16 -7.16 8.32
N TYR A 123 6.07 -6.54 8.79
CA TYR A 123 5.24 -5.65 7.98
C TYR A 123 5.67 -4.18 8.05
N GLU A 124 6.69 -3.85 8.85
CA GLU A 124 7.15 -2.49 9.05
C GLU A 124 8.28 -2.11 8.08
N TYR A 125 8.04 -1.07 7.28
CA TYR A 125 9.04 -0.47 6.42
C TYR A 125 9.61 0.80 7.01
N GLN A 126 10.92 0.99 6.86
CA GLN A 126 11.59 2.26 7.13
C GLN A 126 11.86 3.02 5.84
N LEU A 127 11.54 4.32 5.85
CA LEU A 127 11.78 5.21 4.73
C LEU A 127 13.29 5.33 4.47
N ALA A 128 13.69 4.89 3.28
CA ALA A 128 15.08 4.87 2.87
C ALA A 128 15.47 6.00 1.93
N GLY A 129 14.51 6.51 1.16
CA GLY A 129 14.77 7.55 0.19
C GLY A 129 13.50 8.16 -0.36
N VAL A 130 13.64 9.37 -0.88
CA VAL A 130 12.57 10.14 -1.50
C VAL A 130 13.10 10.71 -2.81
N LEU A 131 12.49 10.32 -3.92
CA LEU A 131 12.74 10.94 -5.22
C LEU A 131 11.83 12.16 -5.38
N VAL A 132 12.42 13.32 -5.65
CA VAL A 132 11.71 14.59 -5.75
C VAL A 132 11.81 15.11 -7.17
N HIS A 133 10.65 15.52 -7.71
CA HIS A 133 10.57 16.26 -8.95
C HIS A 133 10.20 17.72 -8.66
N SER A 134 11.01 18.67 -9.12
CA SER A 134 10.76 20.11 -9.05
C SER A 134 10.54 20.68 -10.44
N GLY A 135 9.41 21.34 -10.69
CA GLY A 135 9.06 21.85 -12.01
C GLY A 135 7.63 21.52 -12.43
N VAL A 136 7.34 21.71 -13.71
CA VAL A 136 6.04 21.51 -14.37
C VAL A 136 5.93 20.10 -14.95
N ALA A 137 4.76 19.70 -15.44
CA ALA A 137 4.57 18.35 -15.97
C ALA A 137 5.46 18.04 -17.19
N GLN A 138 5.71 19.03 -18.03
CA GLN A 138 6.44 18.92 -19.29
C GLN A 138 7.96 19.01 -19.11
N GLY A 139 8.43 19.37 -17.91
CA GLY A 139 9.85 19.59 -17.65
C GLY A 139 10.13 20.02 -16.23
N GLY A 140 11.30 19.65 -15.74
CA GLY A 140 11.71 19.95 -14.39
C GLY A 140 13.04 19.28 -14.07
N HIS A 141 13.30 19.20 -12.78
CA HIS A 141 14.54 18.71 -12.22
C HIS A 141 14.27 17.60 -11.21
N TYR A 142 15.03 16.52 -11.29
CA TYR A 142 14.93 15.38 -10.38
C TYR A 142 16.14 15.35 -9.45
N TYR A 143 15.88 15.24 -8.16
CA TYR A 143 16.91 15.03 -7.15
C TYR A 143 16.36 14.06 -6.10
N SER A 144 17.23 13.50 -5.27
CA SER A 144 16.81 12.52 -4.27
C SER A 144 17.35 12.84 -2.88
N PHE A 145 16.57 12.48 -1.87
CA PHE A 145 17.04 12.36 -0.50
C PHE A 145 17.23 10.88 -0.21
N ILE A 146 18.40 10.49 0.30
CA ILE A 146 18.67 9.09 0.65
C ILE A 146 19.20 9.08 2.09
N LYS A 147 18.63 8.18 2.89
CA LYS A 147 19.07 7.93 4.26
C LYS A 147 20.30 7.05 4.26
N ASP A 148 21.33 7.46 4.99
CA ASP A 148 22.52 6.65 5.18
C ASP A 148 22.18 5.41 6.00
N ARG A 149 22.49 4.24 5.43
CA ARG A 149 22.29 2.93 6.06
C ARG A 149 23.59 2.40 6.68
N SER A 150 24.68 3.18 6.64
CA SER A 150 25.98 2.79 7.21
C SER A 150 25.86 2.62 8.72
N ARG A 151 25.65 1.37 9.13
CA ARG A 151 25.69 0.97 10.53
C ARG A 151 27.15 0.83 10.94
N ARG A 152 27.77 1.91 11.41
CA ARG A 152 29.00 1.78 12.21
C ARG A 152 28.58 1.31 13.61
N GLU A 153 29.22 0.26 14.11
CA GLU A 153 28.94 -0.30 15.45
C GLU A 153 28.92 0.84 16.48
N GLY A 154 27.74 1.11 17.05
CA GLY A 154 27.54 2.10 18.13
C GLY A 154 26.88 3.43 17.74
N GLU A 155 26.76 3.78 16.46
CA GLU A 155 26.09 5.02 16.03
C GLU A 155 25.08 4.76 14.91
N CYS A 156 23.78 4.82 15.25
CA CYS A 156 22.73 4.93 14.24
C CYS A 156 22.71 6.39 13.79
N THR A 157 23.51 6.75 12.78
CA THR A 157 23.45 8.11 12.24
C THR A 157 22.21 8.18 11.35
N ASP A 158 21.09 8.68 11.87
CA ASP A 158 19.87 9.00 11.11
C ASP A 158 20.11 10.23 10.20
N ARG A 159 21.13 10.12 9.35
CA ARG A 159 21.61 11.19 8.48
C ARG A 159 21.01 11.01 7.10
N TRP A 160 20.50 12.12 6.59
CA TRP A 160 19.93 12.23 5.27
C TRP A 160 20.86 13.04 4.39
N PHE A 161 21.07 12.56 3.18
CA PHE A 161 21.87 13.23 2.18
C PHE A 161 20.99 13.62 1.00
N LYS A 162 21.17 14.83 0.48
CA LYS A 162 20.54 15.31 -0.75
C LYS A 162 21.51 15.07 -1.90
N PHE A 163 21.08 14.26 -2.86
CA PHE A 163 21.78 13.99 -4.11
C PHE A 163 21.13 14.79 -5.23
N ASP A 164 21.85 15.80 -5.73
CA ASP A 164 21.40 16.76 -6.72
C ASP A 164 22.45 16.85 -7.85
N ASP A 165 22.30 15.98 -8.86
CA ASP A 165 23.29 15.73 -9.92
C ASP A 165 24.70 15.45 -9.37
N GLU A 166 25.66 16.36 -9.62
CA GLU A 166 27.04 16.26 -9.16
C GLU A 166 27.24 16.74 -7.71
N GLU A 167 26.24 17.41 -7.12
CA GLU A 167 26.29 17.91 -5.75
C GLU A 167 25.64 16.94 -4.76
N VAL A 168 26.40 16.52 -3.73
CA VAL A 168 25.89 15.76 -2.59
C VAL A 168 26.05 16.61 -1.32
N LYS A 169 24.95 16.86 -0.61
CA LYS A 169 24.90 17.71 0.60
C LYS A 169 24.28 16.98 1.78
#